data_AF-A0A920VZL9-F1
#
_entry.id   AF-A0A920VZL9-F1
#
_cell.length_a   1.000
_cell.length_b   1.000
_cell.length_c   1.000
_cell.angle_alpha   90.00
_cell.angle_beta   90.00
_cell.angle_gamma   90.00
#
_symmetry.space_group_name_H-M   'P 1'
#
loop_
_entity.id
_entity.type
_entity.pdbx_description
1 polymer ?
#
loop_
_entity_poly.entity_id
_entity_poly.type
_entity_poly.pdbx_seq_one_letter_code
_entity_poly.pdbx_strand_id
1 'polypeptide(L)'
;MLISRTSNRIRSWGITIHPRPDERHITRSDVYELSEFLKSKEGVEFNIEGYPSREFLDLVLSINPSQCTLVPDGPSQLTSDHGWKVKQHQELLVAVLDEIHDAGIRSSLFLDPLPSLVDEVAGVGANRIELYTEEYASSFGSAVQEQVLRSYADTAARASELGIGINAGHDLDLANLEKFSRFQISLKYQ
;
A
#
# COMPACT_ATOMS: atom_id res chain seq x y z
N MET A 1 -8.30 -0.86 -10.28
CA MET A 1 -8.44 -2.15 -9.59
C MET A 1 -7.15 -2.93 -9.78
N LEU A 2 -6.35 -3.05 -8.73
CA LEU A 2 -5.15 -3.89 -8.72
C LEU A 2 -5.51 -5.22 -8.05
N ILE A 3 -5.27 -6.34 -8.74
CA ILE A 3 -5.33 -7.67 -8.14
C ILE A 3 -3.91 -8.02 -7.72
N SER A 4 -3.62 -7.94 -6.42
CA SER A 4 -2.29 -8.21 -5.90
C SER A 4 -2.21 -9.59 -5.24
N ARG A 5 -1.05 -10.23 -5.36
CA ARG A 5 -0.74 -11.51 -4.73
C ARG A 5 0.09 -11.26 -3.49
N THR A 6 -0.48 -11.52 -2.31
CA THR A 6 0.23 -11.34 -1.04
C THR A 6 0.80 -12.70 -0.59
N SER A 7 2.14 -12.85 -0.63
CA SER A 7 2.90 -13.97 -0.07
C SER A 7 3.00 -15.29 -0.87
N ASN A 8 4.11 -16.01 -0.63
CA ASN A 8 4.46 -17.29 -1.27
C ASN A 8 4.00 -18.53 -0.46
N ARG A 9 3.48 -18.35 0.76
CA ARG A 9 3.06 -19.46 1.64
C ARG A 9 1.55 -19.58 1.83
N ILE A 10 0.80 -18.51 1.54
CA ILE A 10 -0.66 -18.49 1.54
C ILE A 10 -1.05 -17.83 0.21
N ARG A 11 -1.87 -18.50 -0.61
CA ARG A 11 -2.41 -17.89 -1.85
C ARG A 11 -3.55 -16.95 -1.46
N SER A 12 -3.25 -15.79 -0.86
CA SER A 12 -4.24 -14.74 -0.67
C SER A 12 -4.30 -13.86 -1.92
N TRP A 13 -5.52 -13.66 -2.43
CA TRP A 13 -5.82 -12.77 -3.52
C TRP A 13 -6.31 -11.45 -2.92
N GLY A 14 -5.78 -10.31 -3.34
CA GLY A 14 -6.26 -9.00 -2.92
C GLY A 14 -7.03 -8.32 -4.02
N ILE A 15 -8.13 -7.63 -3.69
CA ILE A 15 -8.71 -6.60 -4.55
C ILE A 15 -8.41 -5.26 -3.93
N THR A 16 -7.77 -4.39 -4.70
CA THR A 16 -7.44 -3.02 -4.29
C THR A 16 -8.17 -2.01 -5.16
N ILE A 17 -8.83 -1.05 -4.51
CA ILE A 17 -9.50 0.08 -5.17
C ILE A 17 -9.12 1.39 -4.50
N HIS A 18 -9.20 2.48 -5.26
CA HIS A 18 -8.90 3.82 -4.78
C HIS A 18 -10.06 4.75 -5.20
N PRO A 19 -11.14 4.84 -4.40
CA PRO A 19 -12.26 5.74 -4.67
C PRO A 19 -11.84 7.19 -4.44
N ARG A 20 -11.48 7.89 -5.51
CA ARG A 20 -11.17 9.33 -5.44
C ARG A 20 -12.44 10.15 -5.21
N PRO A 21 -12.35 11.34 -4.57
CA PRO A 21 -13.52 12.15 -4.27
C PRO A 21 -14.35 12.56 -5.49
N ASP A 22 -13.73 12.66 -6.67
CA ASP A 22 -14.39 13.02 -7.92
C ASP A 22 -14.94 11.82 -8.71
N GLU A 23 -14.83 10.60 -8.16
CA GLU A 23 -15.36 9.36 -8.72
C GLU A 23 -14.94 9.08 -10.17
N ARG A 24 -13.79 9.60 -10.60
CA ARG A 24 -13.34 9.51 -12.01
C ARG A 24 -13.12 8.09 -12.54
N HIS A 25 -12.98 7.09 -11.67
CA HIS A 25 -12.78 5.68 -12.04
C HIS A 25 -13.64 4.73 -11.21
N ILE A 26 -13.39 4.65 -9.90
CA ILE A 26 -14.20 3.89 -8.94
C ILE A 26 -15.13 4.88 -8.25
N THR A 27 -16.43 4.64 -8.38
CA THR A 27 -17.49 5.41 -7.72
C THR A 27 -17.75 4.88 -6.32
N ARG A 28 -18.42 5.63 -5.45
CA ARG A 28 -18.84 5.13 -4.14
C ARG A 28 -19.75 3.90 -4.24
N SER A 29 -20.62 3.85 -5.26
CA SER A 29 -21.48 2.68 -5.49
C SER A 29 -20.65 1.42 -5.69
N ASP A 30 -19.60 1.51 -6.52
CA ASP A 30 -18.69 0.39 -6.76
C ASP A 30 -18.04 -0.11 -5.46
N VAL A 31 -17.66 0.79 -4.54
CA VAL A 31 -17.05 0.43 -3.25
C VAL A 31 -18.02 -0.43 -2.41
N TYR A 32 -19.29 -0.01 -2.30
CA TYR A 32 -20.30 -0.76 -1.54
C TYR A 32 -20.65 -2.09 -2.22
N GLU A 33 -20.83 -2.10 -3.54
CA GLU A 33 -21.14 -3.30 -4.30
C GLU A 33 -20.01 -4.33 -4.24
N LEU A 34 -18.75 -3.89 -4.38
CA LEU A 34 -17.58 -4.75 -4.24
C LEU A 34 -17.45 -5.29 -2.81
N SER A 35 -17.69 -4.46 -1.79
CA SER A 35 -17.70 -4.90 -0.39
C SER A 35 -18.70 -6.05 -0.19
N GLU A 36 -19.95 -5.86 -0.62
CA GLU A 36 -20.99 -6.87 -0.46
C GLU A 36 -20.66 -8.16 -1.23
N PHE A 37 -20.19 -8.02 -2.47
CA PHE A 37 -19.76 -9.17 -3.27
C PHE A 37 -18.64 -9.98 -2.59
N LEU A 38 -17.66 -9.28 -2.01
CA LEU A 38 -16.47 -9.87 -1.40
C LEU A 38 -16.73 -10.56 -0.06
N LYS A 39 -17.80 -10.22 0.66
CA LYS A 39 -18.19 -10.92 1.91
C LYS A 39 -18.33 -12.44 1.72
N SER A 40 -18.72 -12.88 0.53
CA SER A 40 -18.88 -14.30 0.18
C SER A 40 -17.60 -14.97 -0.34
N LYS A 41 -16.49 -14.25 -0.48
CA LYS A 41 -15.25 -14.72 -1.11
C LYS A 41 -14.18 -14.99 -0.06
N GLU A 42 -14.16 -16.22 0.46
CA GLU A 42 -13.14 -16.65 1.41
C GLU A 42 -11.72 -16.50 0.82
N GLY A 43 -10.81 -15.98 1.63
CA GLY A 43 -9.40 -15.82 1.26
C GLY A 43 -9.10 -14.68 0.28
N VAL A 44 -10.08 -13.82 -0.02
CA VAL A 44 -9.87 -12.59 -0.78
C VAL A 44 -9.81 -11.39 0.15
N GLU A 45 -8.68 -10.70 0.20
CA GLU A 45 -8.53 -9.47 0.97
C GLU A 45 -9.08 -8.28 0.20
N PHE A 46 -9.78 -7.38 0.89
CA PHE A 46 -10.21 -6.11 0.31
C PHE A 46 -9.35 -4.97 0.87
N ASN A 47 -8.71 -4.22 -0.02
CA ASN A 47 -7.92 -3.05 0.30
C ASN A 47 -8.56 -1.81 -0.33
N ILE A 48 -8.76 -0.77 0.49
CA ILE A 48 -9.26 0.53 0.02
C ILE A 48 -8.15 1.56 0.23
N GLU A 49 -7.82 2.29 -0.82
CA GLU A 49 -6.79 3.33 -0.79
C GLU A 49 -7.41 4.72 -0.87
N GLY A 50 -6.79 5.68 -0.19
CA GLY A 50 -7.20 7.08 -0.32
C GLY A 50 -6.52 8.01 0.66
N TYR A 51 -6.71 9.30 0.41
CA TYR A 51 -6.32 10.34 1.35
C TYR A 51 -7.28 10.32 2.54
N PRO A 52 -6.80 10.43 3.80
CA PRO A 52 -7.62 10.30 5.00
C PRO A 52 -8.46 11.54 5.29
N SER A 53 -9.31 11.94 4.34
CA SER A 53 -10.39 12.90 4.60
C SER A 53 -11.45 12.25 5.48
N ARG A 54 -12.23 13.06 6.21
CA ARG A 54 -13.35 12.55 7.04
C ARG A 54 -14.31 11.67 6.22
N GLU A 55 -14.66 12.12 5.02
CA GLU A 55 -15.54 11.41 4.11
C GLU A 55 -14.98 10.05 3.66
N PHE A 56 -13.68 9.98 3.39
CA PHE A 56 -13.01 8.72 3.07
C PHE A 56 -12.99 7.77 4.26
N LEU A 57 -12.68 8.28 5.46
CA LEU A 57 -12.66 7.45 6.67
C LEU A 57 -14.06 6.94 7.04
N ASP A 58 -15.09 7.78 6.94
CA ASP A 58 -16.49 7.36 7.13
C ASP A 58 -16.87 6.20 6.20
N LEU A 59 -16.48 6.29 4.93
CA LEU A 59 -16.70 5.22 3.95
C LEU A 59 -15.97 3.94 4.35
N VAL A 60 -14.66 4.03 4.63
CA VAL A 60 -13.82 2.87 5.01
C VAL A 60 -14.36 2.19 6.26
N LEU A 61 -14.69 2.95 7.31
CA LEU A 61 -15.20 2.43 8.58
C LEU A 61 -16.57 1.77 8.42
N SER A 62 -17.44 2.32 7.56
CA SER A 62 -18.75 1.72 7.26
C SER A 62 -18.64 0.36 6.56
N ILE A 63 -17.55 0.16 5.80
CA ILE A 63 -17.31 -1.03 4.99
C ILE A 63 -16.48 -2.07 5.73
N ASN A 64 -15.60 -1.64 6.62
CA ASN A 64 -14.66 -2.47 7.38
C ASN A 64 -13.86 -3.44 6.46
N PRO A 65 -13.06 -2.90 5.51
CA PRO A 65 -12.25 -3.73 4.62
C PRO A 65 -11.14 -4.46 5.39
N SER A 66 -10.54 -5.48 4.78
CA SER A 66 -9.40 -6.19 5.39
C SER A 66 -8.18 -5.28 5.59
N GLN A 67 -8.01 -4.28 4.73
CA GLN A 67 -6.93 -3.31 4.80
C GLN A 67 -7.38 -1.92 4.32
N CYS A 68 -6.80 -0.87 4.91
CA CYS A 68 -6.86 0.50 4.40
C CYS A 68 -5.43 0.98 4.12
N THR A 69 -5.20 1.52 2.91
CA THR A 69 -3.89 2.08 2.53
C THR A 69 -4.01 3.59 2.39
N LEU A 70 -3.32 4.32 3.26
CA LEU A 70 -3.34 5.78 3.22
C LEU A 70 -2.34 6.27 2.18
N VAL A 71 -2.80 7.12 1.27
CA VAL A 71 -1.96 7.81 0.28
C VAL A 71 -1.95 9.32 0.55
N PRO A 72 -0.85 10.04 0.27
CA PRO A 72 -0.74 11.48 0.51
C PRO A 72 -1.44 12.34 -0.55
N ASP A 73 -1.99 11.71 -1.61
CA ASP A 73 -2.63 12.38 -2.74
C ASP A 73 -3.72 13.37 -2.32
N GLY A 74 -3.50 14.66 -2.59
CA GLY A 74 -4.57 15.63 -2.48
C GLY A 74 -5.75 15.30 -3.42
N PRO A 75 -6.98 15.77 -3.13
CA PRO A 75 -8.18 15.47 -3.94
C PRO A 75 -8.06 15.81 -5.44
N SER A 76 -7.21 16.77 -5.79
CA SER A 76 -6.99 17.21 -7.18
C SER A 76 -5.91 16.41 -7.92
N GLN A 77 -5.17 15.53 -7.24
CA GLN A 77 -4.05 14.82 -7.84
C GLN A 77 -4.53 13.73 -8.83
N LEU A 78 -3.78 13.54 -9.92
CA LEU A 78 -4.12 12.58 -10.98
C LEU A 78 -3.76 11.14 -10.60
N THR A 79 -2.56 10.93 -10.08
CA THR A 79 -1.99 9.65 -9.66
C THR A 79 -1.15 9.84 -8.40
N SER A 80 -0.91 8.79 -7.61
CA SER A 80 0.07 8.84 -6.53
C SER A 80 1.46 8.90 -7.14
N ASP A 81 2.20 9.97 -6.84
CA ASP A 81 3.52 10.27 -7.39
C ASP A 81 4.60 10.40 -6.30
N HIS A 82 4.23 10.24 -5.03
CA HIS A 82 5.14 10.24 -3.88
C HIS A 82 4.54 9.52 -2.67
N GLY A 83 5.40 9.02 -1.79
CA GLY A 83 5.02 8.50 -0.49
C GLY A 83 4.85 9.57 0.60
N TRP A 84 4.29 9.18 1.74
CA TRP A 84 4.10 10.07 2.89
C TRP A 84 5.41 10.67 3.41
N LYS A 85 5.39 11.97 3.71
CA LYS A 85 6.39 12.62 4.56
C LYS A 85 5.99 12.44 6.03
N VAL A 86 6.20 11.25 6.57
CA VAL A 86 5.62 10.79 7.85
C VAL A 86 5.85 11.78 9.00
N LYS A 87 7.09 12.25 9.21
CA LYS A 87 7.39 13.28 10.22
C LYS A 87 6.55 14.55 10.11
N GLN A 88 6.26 15.01 8.90
CA GLN A 88 5.49 16.25 8.68
C GLN A 88 4.00 16.06 8.98
N HIS A 89 3.50 14.83 8.87
CA HIS A 89 2.09 14.48 9.03
C HIS A 89 1.84 13.58 10.25
N GLN A 90 2.77 13.53 11.21
CA GLN A 90 2.75 12.57 12.32
C GLN A 90 1.44 12.64 13.12
N GLU A 91 0.99 13.84 13.49
CA GLU A 91 -0.25 14.03 14.28
C GLU A 91 -1.49 13.51 13.53
N LEU A 92 -1.59 13.82 12.23
CA LEU A 92 -2.67 13.33 11.38
C LEU A 92 -2.62 11.80 11.27
N LEU A 93 -1.46 11.24 10.96
CA LEU A 93 -1.29 9.82 10.73
C LEU A 93 -1.59 9.02 12.00
N VAL A 94 -1.11 9.44 13.17
CA VAL A 94 -1.41 8.76 14.44
C VAL A 94 -2.91 8.74 14.69
N ALA A 95 -3.58 9.90 14.60
CA ALA A 95 -5.02 9.97 14.85
C ALA A 95 -5.85 9.09 13.90
N VAL A 96 -5.48 9.05 12.62
CA VAL A 96 -6.18 8.26 11.61
C VAL A 96 -5.90 6.77 11.79
N LEU A 97 -4.65 6.40 12.08
CA LEU A 97 -4.26 5.00 12.28
C LEU A 97 -4.95 4.43 13.52
N ASP A 98 -5.05 5.19 14.60
CA ASP A 98 -5.80 4.82 15.80
C ASP A 98 -7.28 4.53 15.46
N GLU A 99 -7.95 5.41 14.72
CA GLU A 99 -9.35 5.21 14.31
C GLU A 99 -9.54 3.96 13.43
N ILE A 100 -8.59 3.70 12.51
CA ILE A 100 -8.60 2.50 11.66
C ILE A 100 -8.37 1.23 12.49
N HIS A 101 -7.47 1.27 13.47
CA HIS A 101 -7.17 0.13 14.35
C HIS A 101 -8.31 -0.20 15.31
N ASP A 102 -8.99 0.81 15.84
CA ASP A 102 -10.16 0.63 16.71
C ASP A 102 -11.31 -0.10 15.98
N ALA A 103 -11.39 0.05 14.64
CA ALA A 103 -12.32 -0.69 13.80
C ALA A 103 -11.84 -2.12 13.43
N GLY A 104 -10.63 -2.50 13.82
CA GLY A 104 -10.02 -3.80 13.49
C GLY A 104 -9.48 -3.89 12.06
N ILE A 105 -9.33 -2.75 11.37
CA ILE A 105 -8.84 -2.70 9.99
C ILE A 105 -7.31 -2.65 10.00
N ARG A 106 -6.66 -3.44 9.13
CA ARG A 106 -5.20 -3.38 8.98
C ARG A 106 -4.80 -2.12 8.23
N SER A 107 -3.83 -1.37 8.74
CA SER A 107 -3.35 -0.16 8.08
C SER A 107 -2.11 -0.40 7.20
N SER A 108 -1.99 0.39 6.14
CA SER A 108 -0.80 0.49 5.29
C SER A 108 -0.53 1.96 4.95
N LEU A 109 0.73 2.37 4.90
CA LEU A 109 1.12 3.70 4.41
C LEU A 109 1.86 3.61 3.09
N PHE A 110 1.45 4.42 2.11
CA PHE A 110 2.17 4.56 0.84
C PHE A 110 3.51 5.27 1.05
N LEU A 111 4.62 4.66 0.63
CA LEU A 111 5.96 5.08 1.02
C LEU A 111 6.97 4.99 -0.13
N ASP A 112 7.85 5.99 -0.20
CA ASP A 112 9.04 5.94 -1.05
C ASP A 112 10.00 4.84 -0.54
N PRO A 113 10.79 4.17 -1.41
CA PRO A 113 11.65 3.05 -1.05
C PRO A 113 12.94 3.50 -0.33
N LEU A 114 12.80 4.05 0.88
CA LEU A 114 13.91 4.50 1.73
C LEU A 114 13.85 3.84 3.13
N PRO A 115 14.91 3.13 3.57
CA PRO A 115 14.91 2.44 4.88
C PRO A 115 14.61 3.35 6.06
N SER A 116 15.13 4.59 6.04
CA SER A 116 14.92 5.56 7.13
C SER A 116 13.47 5.99 7.28
N LEU A 117 12.65 5.91 6.23
CA LEU A 117 11.22 6.23 6.32
C LEU A 117 10.45 5.12 7.04
N VAL A 118 10.93 3.87 6.99
CA VAL A 118 10.30 2.74 7.70
C VAL A 118 10.37 2.94 9.22
N ASP A 119 11.47 3.52 9.72
CA ASP A 119 11.60 3.90 11.13
C ASP A 119 10.53 4.92 11.55
N GLU A 120 10.22 5.87 10.66
CA GLU A 120 9.15 6.86 10.90
C GLU A 120 7.78 6.19 10.91
N VAL A 121 7.54 5.23 10.01
CA VAL A 121 6.30 4.44 9.96
C VAL A 121 6.08 3.65 11.25
N ALA A 122 7.14 3.03 11.79
CA ALA A 122 7.07 2.36 13.08
C ALA A 122 6.64 3.31 14.22
N GLY A 123 7.11 4.56 14.16
CA GLY A 123 6.77 5.61 15.14
C GLY A 123 5.32 6.07 15.11
N VAL A 124 4.59 5.84 14.00
CA VAL A 124 3.15 6.17 13.88
C VAL A 124 2.25 4.92 13.96
N GLY A 125 2.81 3.73 14.09
CA GLY A 125 2.07 2.50 14.40
C GLY A 125 1.42 1.80 13.20
N ALA A 126 1.73 2.14 11.95
CA ALA A 126 1.12 1.45 10.82
C ALA A 126 1.52 -0.04 10.75
N ASN A 127 0.59 -0.93 10.36
CA ASN A 127 0.90 -2.36 10.30
C ASN A 127 1.77 -2.73 9.09
N ARG A 128 1.64 -1.97 8.01
CA ARG A 128 2.31 -2.22 6.74
C ARG A 128 2.76 -0.93 6.06
N ILE A 129 3.64 -1.09 5.08
CA ILE A 129 3.95 -0.09 4.07
C ILE A 129 3.57 -0.61 2.69
N GLU A 130 3.22 0.29 1.79
CA GLU A 130 3.13 0.01 0.37
C GLU A 130 4.20 0.82 -0.38
N LEU A 131 5.13 0.11 -1.03
CA LEU A 131 6.24 0.73 -1.71
C LEU A 131 5.79 1.31 -3.05
N TYR A 132 6.05 2.60 -3.24
CA TYR A 132 5.86 3.28 -4.51
C TYR A 132 6.89 2.80 -5.54
N THR A 133 6.43 2.08 -6.57
CA THR A 133 7.29 1.32 -7.49
C THR A 133 7.58 1.99 -8.85
N GLU A 134 7.16 3.24 -9.08
CA GLU A 134 7.36 3.94 -10.36
C GLU A 134 8.85 4.08 -10.73
N GLU A 135 9.73 4.39 -9.77
CA GLU A 135 11.18 4.53 -10.04
C GLU A 135 11.78 3.20 -10.51
N TYR A 136 11.34 2.07 -9.93
CA TYR A 136 11.73 0.75 -10.41
C TYR A 136 11.16 0.45 -11.81
N ALA A 137 9.87 0.73 -12.02
CA ALA A 137 9.21 0.45 -13.29
C ALA A 137 9.85 1.24 -14.44
N SER A 138 10.10 2.53 -14.24
CA SER A 138 10.72 3.43 -15.21
C SER A 138 12.20 3.12 -15.47
N SER A 139 12.92 2.57 -14.49
CA SER A 139 14.32 2.16 -14.65
C SER A 139 14.49 0.73 -15.17
N PHE A 140 13.41 -0.01 -15.40
CA PHE A 140 13.47 -1.40 -15.85
C PHE A 140 14.19 -1.55 -17.20
N GLY A 141 15.18 -2.45 -17.27
CA GLY A 141 16.04 -2.67 -18.43
C GLY A 141 17.20 -1.68 -18.56
N SER A 142 17.29 -0.67 -17.69
CA SER A 142 18.35 0.33 -17.72
C SER A 142 19.62 -0.11 -16.95
N ALA A 143 20.72 0.62 -17.14
CA ALA A 143 21.96 0.39 -16.41
C ALA A 143 21.85 0.65 -14.89
N VAL A 144 20.87 1.44 -14.44
CA VAL A 144 20.68 1.81 -13.03
C VAL A 144 19.65 0.93 -12.31
N GLN A 145 18.98 0.00 -13.02
CA GLN A 145 17.91 -0.83 -12.48
C GLN A 145 18.31 -1.57 -11.20
N GLU A 146 19.50 -2.18 -11.18
CA GLU A 146 19.98 -2.94 -10.01
C GLU A 146 20.23 -2.04 -8.80
N GLN A 147 20.65 -0.79 -9.02
CA GLN A 147 20.83 0.19 -7.95
C GLN A 147 19.48 0.61 -7.38
N VAL A 148 18.51 0.92 -8.24
CA VAL A 148 17.15 1.27 -7.81
C VAL A 148 16.53 0.13 -7.02
N LEU A 149 16.63 -1.10 -7.54
CA LEU A 149 16.07 -2.29 -6.91
C LEU A 149 16.68 -2.60 -5.53
N ARG A 150 17.95 -2.24 -5.29
CA ARG A 150 18.58 -2.31 -3.96
C ARG A 150 17.88 -1.42 -2.93
N SER A 151 17.47 -0.21 -3.29
CA SER A 151 16.74 0.67 -2.38
C SER A 151 15.44 0.05 -1.88
N TYR A 152 14.67 -0.61 -2.76
CA TYR A 152 13.46 -1.36 -2.38
C TYR A 152 13.76 -2.54 -1.47
N ALA A 153 14.85 -3.23 -1.73
CA ALA A 153 15.33 -4.37 -0.96
C ALA A 153 15.75 -3.98 0.45
N ASP A 154 16.56 -2.93 0.60
CA ASP A 154 17.02 -2.42 1.88
C ASP A 154 15.84 -1.91 2.71
N THR A 155 14.87 -1.25 2.06
CA THR A 155 13.62 -0.80 2.69
C THR A 155 12.79 -1.99 3.17
N ALA A 156 12.70 -3.04 2.35
CA ALA A 156 12.00 -4.27 2.71
C ALA A 156 12.68 -5.02 3.86
N ALA A 157 14.01 -5.07 3.88
CA ALA A 157 14.78 -5.65 4.97
C ALA A 157 14.49 -4.90 6.28
N ARG A 158 14.54 -3.56 6.24
CA ARG A 158 14.25 -2.73 7.41
C ARG A 158 12.82 -2.92 7.92
N ALA A 159 11.83 -2.98 7.04
CA ALA A 159 10.44 -3.27 7.43
C ALA A 159 10.31 -4.64 8.09
N SER A 160 11.00 -5.66 7.56
CA SER A 160 11.02 -7.00 8.16
C SER A 160 11.65 -7.02 9.56
N GLU A 161 12.73 -6.26 9.79
CA GLU A 161 13.37 -6.13 11.11
C GLU A 161 12.41 -5.51 12.15
N LEU A 162 11.58 -4.57 11.71
CA LEU A 162 10.61 -3.86 12.55
C LEU A 162 9.25 -4.57 12.64
N GLY A 163 9.09 -5.74 12.00
CA GLY A 163 7.84 -6.49 11.97
C GLY A 163 6.73 -5.84 11.14
N ILE A 164 7.07 -4.88 10.28
CA ILE A 164 6.15 -4.16 9.39
C ILE A 164 5.95 -4.96 8.11
N GLY A 165 4.69 -5.21 7.74
CA GLY A 165 4.37 -5.90 6.50
C GLY A 165 4.61 -5.02 5.27
N ILE A 166 4.82 -5.64 4.10
CA ILE A 166 5.13 -4.90 2.86
C ILE A 166 4.13 -5.25 1.76
N ASN A 167 3.69 -4.24 1.02
CA ASN A 167 3.03 -4.30 -0.27
C ASN A 167 3.85 -3.56 -1.33
N ALA A 168 3.55 -3.81 -2.60
CA ALA A 168 4.05 -3.09 -3.76
C ALA A 168 3.11 -3.37 -4.95
N GLY A 169 3.02 -2.46 -5.91
CA GLY A 169 2.11 -2.68 -7.06
C GLY A 169 2.06 -1.60 -8.12
N HIS A 170 2.37 -0.34 -7.80
CA HIS A 170 2.28 0.79 -8.74
C HIS A 170 3.24 0.60 -9.94
N ASP A 171 2.72 0.69 -11.17
CA ASP A 171 3.46 0.48 -12.43
C ASP A 171 4.21 -0.87 -12.58
N LEU A 172 3.85 -1.86 -11.77
CA LEU A 172 4.32 -3.23 -11.99
C LEU A 172 3.49 -3.91 -13.08
N ASP A 173 4.18 -4.56 -14.02
CA ASP A 173 3.59 -5.25 -15.16
C ASP A 173 4.17 -6.65 -15.35
N LEU A 174 3.71 -7.36 -16.39
CA LEU A 174 4.17 -8.72 -16.67
C LEU A 174 5.66 -8.82 -17.02
N ALA A 175 6.29 -7.72 -17.46
CA ALA A 175 7.70 -7.71 -17.81
C ALA A 175 8.58 -7.48 -16.57
N ASN A 176 8.17 -6.61 -15.65
CA ASN A 176 8.99 -6.15 -14.53
C ASN A 176 8.69 -6.86 -13.19
N LEU A 177 7.51 -7.45 -13.02
CA LEU A 177 7.02 -7.99 -11.74
C LEU A 177 7.86 -9.18 -11.23
N GLU A 178 8.27 -10.07 -12.13
CA GLU A 178 9.01 -11.27 -11.74
C GLU A 178 10.35 -10.91 -11.08
N LYS A 179 11.06 -9.95 -11.67
CA LYS A 179 12.36 -9.51 -11.15
C LYS A 179 12.21 -8.78 -9.81
N PHE A 180 11.21 -7.93 -9.67
CA PHE A 180 10.89 -7.26 -8.41
C PHE A 180 10.61 -8.27 -7.29
N SER A 181 9.74 -9.25 -7.57
CA SER A 181 9.31 -10.26 -6.59
C SER A 181 10.45 -11.17 -6.14
N ARG A 182 11.34 -11.58 -7.06
CA ARG A 182 12.47 -12.46 -6.74
C ARG A 182 13.55 -11.77 -5.91
N PHE A 183 13.78 -10.49 -6.15
CA PHE A 183 14.83 -9.74 -5.48
C PHE A 183 14.58 -9.62 -3.98
N GLN A 184 13.33 -9.40 -3.57
CA GLN A 184 12.95 -9.39 -2.15
C GLN A 184 13.13 -10.76 -1.46
N ILE A 185 12.96 -11.87 -2.19
CA ILE A 185 13.11 -13.22 -1.63
C ILE A 185 14.59 -13.54 -1.41
N SER A 186 15.47 -13.12 -2.32
CA SER A 186 16.90 -13.47 -2.26
C SER A 186 17.62 -12.92 -1.03
N LEU A 187 17.14 -11.83 -0.42
CA LEU A 187 17.75 -11.24 0.78
C LEU A 187 17.27 -11.86 2.10
N LYS A 188 16.17 -12.62 2.11
CA LYS A 188 15.72 -13.37 3.29
C LYS A 188 16.49 -14.68 3.51
N TYR A 189 17.27 -15.12 2.52
CA TYR A 189 17.96 -16.41 2.51
C TYR A 189 19.49 -16.29 2.31
N GLN A 190 20.05 -15.09 2.45
CA GLN A 190 21.48 -14.86 2.61
C GLN A 190 21.76 -14.47 4.06
#